data_AF-A0A2W6AZ65-F1
#
_entry.id   AF-A0A2W6AZ65-F1
#
_cell.length_a   1.000
_cell.length_b   1.000
_cell.length_c   1.000
_cell.angle_alpha   90.00
_cell.angle_beta   90.00
_cell.angle_gamma   90.00
#
_symmetry.space_group_name_H-M   'P 1'
#
loop_
_entity.id
_entity.type
_entity.pdbx_description
1 polymer ?
#
loop_
_entity_poly.entity_id
_entity_poly.type
_entity_poly.pdbx_seq_one_letter_code
_entity_poly.pdbx_strand_id
1 'polypeptide(L)'
;MAEMRRKLQQRRCTPEQVEETLGRLRDLGYLDDLAFARALVARRSRSRGPALIAQELGAKGIPRALVQEALSTLGRDEQVASATVVGGRERGGDPQRTAARLQRRGFSREVIREALDGQLDQG
;
A
#
# COMPACT_ATOMS: atom_id res chain seq x y z
N MET A 1 -6.02 31.81 12.79
CA MET A 1 -4.82 31.69 13.66
C MET A 1 -5.34 31.60 15.09
N ALA A 2 -5.07 30.66 16.00
CA ALA A 2 -4.06 29.61 16.06
C ALA A 2 -4.37 28.60 17.21
N GLU A 3 -5.62 28.18 17.45
CA GLU A 3 -5.93 27.40 18.68
C GLU A 3 -6.38 25.94 18.47
N MET A 4 -7.00 25.59 17.34
CA MET A 4 -7.44 24.20 17.10
C MET A 4 -6.29 23.28 16.63
N ARG A 5 -5.31 23.83 15.90
CA ARG A 5 -4.15 23.07 15.37
C ARG A 5 -3.12 22.71 16.44
N ARG A 6 -3.04 23.45 17.55
CA ARG A 6 -2.10 23.15 18.65
C ARG A 6 -2.62 22.07 19.62
N LYS A 7 -3.94 21.89 19.74
CA LYS A 7 -4.50 20.81 20.58
C LYS A 7 -4.32 19.40 19.99
N LEU A 8 -4.03 19.28 18.70
CA LEU A 8 -3.77 17.99 18.04
C LEU A 8 -2.31 17.51 18.12
N GLN A 9 -1.42 18.26 18.78
CA GLN A 9 -0.02 17.85 19.02
C GLN A 9 0.20 17.11 20.34
N GLN A 10 -0.82 16.93 21.17
CA GLN A 10 -0.71 16.18 22.41
C GLN A 10 -1.86 15.20 22.52
N ARG A 11 -1.68 14.00 21.96
CA ARG A 11 -2.06 12.74 22.61
C ARG A 11 -1.66 11.57 21.69
N ARG A 12 -1.11 10.55 22.34
CA ARG A 12 -0.75 9.24 21.79
C ARG A 12 -1.96 8.66 21.06
N CYS A 13 -2.11 8.95 19.78
CA CYS A 13 -3.18 8.37 18.98
C CYS A 13 -2.82 6.91 18.72
N THR A 14 -3.55 6.00 19.35
CA THR A 14 -3.46 4.58 19.01
C THR A 14 -4.08 4.37 17.62
N PRO A 15 -3.68 3.33 16.87
CA PRO A 15 -4.20 3.07 15.53
C PRO A 15 -5.75 3.03 15.46
N GLU A 16 -6.43 2.67 16.55
CA GLU A 16 -7.90 2.66 16.61
C GLU A 16 -8.52 4.08 16.54
N GLN A 17 -7.86 5.09 17.11
CA GLN A 17 -8.38 6.47 17.10
C GLN A 17 -8.23 7.15 15.73
N VAL A 18 -7.27 6.68 14.92
CA VAL A 18 -7.11 7.12 13.53
C VAL A 18 -8.28 6.63 12.69
N GLU A 19 -8.70 5.37 12.86
CA GLU A 19 -9.85 4.81 12.14
C GLU A 19 -11.18 5.50 12.54
N GLU A 20 -11.40 5.81 13.82
CA GLU A 20 -12.60 6.52 14.28
C GLU A 20 -12.65 7.95 13.71
N THR A 21 -11.51 8.64 13.67
CA THR A 21 -11.42 10.00 13.11
C THR A 21 -11.66 10.00 11.60
N LEU A 22 -11.14 8.99 10.89
CA LEU A 22 -11.40 8.80 9.45
C LEU A 22 -12.88 8.46 9.19
N GLY A 23 -13.50 7.65 10.04
CA GLY A 23 -14.93 7.35 9.97
C GLY A 23 -15.82 8.59 10.14
N ARG A 24 -15.53 9.44 11.13
CA ARG A 24 -16.25 10.71 11.33
C ARG A 24 -16.08 11.71 10.20
N LEU A 25 -14.91 11.72 9.54
CA LEU A 25 -14.68 12.61 8.40
C LEU A 25 -15.37 12.14 7.11
N ARG A 26 -15.63 10.82 6.99
CA ARG A 26 -16.43 10.21 5.92
C ARG A 26 -17.92 10.57 6.03
N ASP A 27 -18.48 10.51 7.24
CA ASP A 27 -19.90 10.81 7.48
C ASP A 27 -20.27 12.29 7.27
N LEU A 28 -19.29 13.19 7.29
CA LEU A 28 -19.49 14.62 7.03
C LEU A 28 -19.38 14.99 5.54
N GLY A 29 -19.11 14.04 4.64
CA GLY A 29 -18.99 14.30 3.19
C GLY A 29 -17.74 15.10 2.78
N TYR A 30 -16.77 15.26 3.67
CA TYR A 30 -15.53 16.04 3.42
C TYR A 30 -14.35 15.20 2.93
N LEU A 31 -14.48 13.86 2.86
CA LEU A 31 -13.46 13.01 2.26
C LEU A 31 -13.98 12.36 0.98
N ASP A 32 -13.33 12.71 -0.12
CA ASP A 32 -13.38 11.95 -1.36
C ASP A 32 -12.71 10.58 -1.11
N ASP A 33 -13.52 9.52 -0.98
CA ASP A 33 -13.07 8.14 -0.74
C ASP A 33 -12.05 7.68 -1.79
N LEU A 34 -12.14 8.18 -3.02
CA LEU A 34 -11.19 7.90 -4.09
C LEU A 34 -9.87 8.65 -3.83
N ALA A 35 -9.91 9.91 -3.41
CA ALA A 35 -8.71 10.65 -3.02
C ALA A 35 -8.00 9.97 -1.84
N PHE A 36 -8.75 9.50 -0.83
CA PHE A 36 -8.20 8.71 0.26
C PHE A 36 -7.55 7.42 -0.25
N ALA A 37 -8.26 6.68 -1.11
CA ALA A 37 -7.77 5.43 -1.66
C ALA A 37 -6.47 5.64 -2.45
N ARG A 38 -6.40 6.65 -3.31
CA ARG A 38 -5.19 7.02 -4.08
C ARG A 38 -4.02 7.39 -3.17
N ALA A 39 -4.25 8.19 -2.14
CA ALA A 39 -3.22 8.56 -1.17
C ALA A 39 -2.67 7.33 -0.41
N LEU A 40 -3.55 6.40 -0.04
CA LEU A 40 -3.15 5.16 0.62
C LEU A 40 -2.36 4.25 -0.33
N VAL A 41 -2.79 4.09 -1.59
CA VAL A 41 -2.04 3.36 -2.62
C VAL A 41 -0.63 3.91 -2.75
N ALA A 42 -0.47 5.21 -2.96
CA ALA A 42 0.83 5.86 -3.11
C ALA A 42 1.74 5.69 -1.88
N ARG A 43 1.18 5.69 -0.67
CA ARG A 43 1.94 5.47 0.57
C ARG A 43 2.36 4.02 0.75
N ARG A 44 1.53 3.05 0.33
CA ARG A 44 1.73 1.62 0.61
C ARG A 44 2.45 0.87 -0.52
N SER A 45 2.37 1.34 -1.76
CA SER A 45 2.94 0.68 -2.96
C SER A 45 4.41 0.31 -2.79
N ARG A 46 5.19 1.17 -2.12
CA ARG A 46 6.62 0.97 -1.82
C ARG A 46 6.95 -0.31 -1.05
N SER A 47 5.99 -0.92 -0.35
CA SER A 47 6.24 -2.07 0.54
C SER A 47 5.18 -3.17 0.51
N ARG A 48 4.11 -2.97 -0.25
CA ARG A 48 2.96 -3.86 -0.38
C ARG A 48 2.50 -3.89 -1.82
N GLY A 49 2.16 -5.06 -2.31
CA GLY A 49 1.54 -5.21 -3.61
C GLY A 49 0.03 -4.89 -3.58
N PRO A 50 -0.59 -4.78 -4.76
CA PRO A 50 -1.99 -4.37 -4.91
C PRO A 50 -2.98 -5.17 -4.07
N ALA A 51 -2.75 -6.47 -3.86
CA ALA A 51 -3.70 -7.32 -3.14
C ALA A 51 -3.82 -6.95 -1.64
N LEU A 52 -2.71 -6.65 -0.97
CA LEU A 52 -2.75 -6.21 0.43
C LEU A 52 -3.30 -4.79 0.56
N ILE A 53 -3.03 -3.92 -0.42
CA ILE A 53 -3.56 -2.57 -0.45
C ILE A 53 -5.08 -2.61 -0.65
N ALA A 54 -5.58 -3.46 -1.55
CA ALA A 54 -7.00 -3.70 -1.76
C ALA A 54 -7.68 -4.20 -0.49
N GLN A 55 -7.07 -5.16 0.21
CA GLN A 55 -7.58 -5.68 1.47
C GLN A 55 -7.66 -4.58 2.54
N GLU A 56 -6.64 -3.74 2.66
CA GLU A 56 -6.62 -2.62 3.61
C GLU A 56 -7.70 -1.58 3.30
N LEU A 57 -7.90 -1.23 2.02
CA LEU A 57 -8.96 -0.30 1.61
C LEU A 57 -10.36 -0.90 1.84
N GLY A 58 -10.55 -2.18 1.54
CA GLY A 58 -11.80 -2.89 1.81
C GLY A 58 -12.12 -2.97 3.30
N ALA A 59 -11.13 -3.23 4.15
CA ALA A 59 -11.28 -3.23 5.61
C ALA A 59 -11.66 -1.84 6.16
N LYS A 60 -11.30 -0.76 5.45
CA LYS A 60 -11.70 0.62 5.75
C LYS A 60 -13.08 1.01 5.21
N GLY A 61 -13.76 0.07 4.53
CA GLY A 61 -15.09 0.28 3.97
C GLY A 61 -15.10 1.03 2.64
N ILE A 62 -13.96 1.17 1.95
CA ILE A 62 -13.90 1.81 0.64
C ILE A 62 -14.58 0.89 -0.40
N PRO A 63 -15.54 1.40 -1.20
CA PRO A 63 -16.21 0.61 -2.22
C PRO A 63 -15.23 -0.03 -3.21
N ARG A 64 -15.50 -1.28 -3.60
CA ARG A 64 -14.65 -2.04 -4.52
C ARG A 64 -14.33 -1.27 -5.81
N ALA A 65 -15.28 -0.52 -6.36
CA ALA A 65 -15.06 0.31 -7.55
C ALA A 65 -13.94 1.35 -7.35
N LEU A 66 -13.96 2.07 -6.23
CA LEU A 66 -12.95 3.08 -5.90
C LEU A 66 -11.60 2.44 -5.56
N VAL A 67 -11.60 1.25 -4.97
CA VAL A 67 -10.37 0.47 -4.75
C VAL A 67 -9.71 0.11 -6.09
N GLN A 68 -10.50 -0.40 -7.05
CA GLN A 68 -9.97 -0.74 -8.37
C GLN A 68 -9.48 0.50 -9.11
N GLU A 69 -10.22 1.61 -9.03
CA GLU A 69 -9.82 2.86 -9.66
C GLU A 69 -8.51 3.39 -9.05
N ALA A 70 -8.39 3.43 -7.72
CA ALA A 70 -7.17 3.87 -7.07
C ALA A 70 -5.97 2.96 -7.42
N LEU A 71 -6.16 1.64 -7.46
CA LEU A 71 -5.11 0.70 -7.84
C LEU A 71 -4.72 0.78 -9.31
N SER A 72 -5.63 1.22 -10.19
CA SER A 72 -5.32 1.40 -11.61
C SER A 72 -4.24 2.46 -11.86
N THR A 73 -4.04 3.38 -10.90
CA THR A 73 -2.96 4.38 -10.95
C THR A 73 -1.58 3.78 -10.67
N LEU A 74 -1.52 2.58 -10.09
CA LEU A 74 -0.27 1.90 -9.76
C LEU A 74 0.21 1.08 -10.97
N GLY A 75 1.11 1.67 -11.75
CA GLY A 75 1.66 1.06 -12.95
C GLY A 75 2.47 -0.21 -12.68
N ARG A 76 2.61 -1.08 -13.70
CA ARG A 76 3.35 -2.35 -13.61
C ARG A 76 4.80 -2.12 -13.15
N ASP A 77 5.50 -1.19 -13.78
CA ASP A 77 6.92 -0.93 -13.49
C ASP A 77 7.14 -0.49 -12.03
N GLU A 78 6.23 0.31 -11.47
CA GLU A 78 6.29 0.71 -10.07
C GLU A 78 6.11 -0.49 -9.13
N GLN A 79 5.22 -1.43 -9.49
CA GLN A 79 5.02 -2.66 -8.73
C GLN A 79 6.27 -3.55 -8.77
N VAL A 80 6.90 -3.69 -9.93
CA VAL A 80 8.14 -4.48 -10.11
C VAL A 80 9.30 -3.85 -9.36
N ALA A 81 9.47 -2.53 -9.45
CA ALA A 81 10.48 -1.80 -8.69
C ALA A 81 10.28 -1.99 -7.18
N SER A 82 9.04 -1.87 -6.70
CA SER A 82 8.70 -2.07 -5.28
C SER A 82 8.95 -3.51 -4.85
N ALA A 83 8.55 -4.50 -5.66
CA ALA A 83 8.81 -5.91 -5.39
C ALA A 83 10.31 -6.23 -5.35
N THR A 84 11.11 -5.65 -6.24
CA THR A 84 12.57 -5.79 -6.25
C THR A 84 13.20 -5.26 -4.96
N VAL A 85 12.75 -4.09 -4.50
CA VAL A 85 13.22 -3.49 -3.24
C VAL A 85 12.81 -4.34 -2.03
N VAL A 86 11.55 -4.81 -1.99
CA VAL A 86 11.03 -5.64 -0.89
C VAL A 86 11.65 -7.04 -0.87
N GLY A 87 11.95 -7.59 -2.05
CA GLY A 87 12.59 -8.88 -2.21
C GLY A 87 14.03 -8.87 -1.69
N GLY A 88 14.71 -7.73 -1.85
CA GLY A 88 16.12 -7.57 -1.46
C GLY A 88 17.06 -8.25 -2.46
N ARG A 89 18.32 -7.80 -2.52
CA ARG A 89 19.36 -8.36 -3.38
C ARG A 89 20.24 -9.31 -2.58
N GLU A 90 19.76 -10.51 -2.29
CA GLU A 90 20.60 -11.56 -1.69
C GLU A 90 21.26 -12.38 -2.80
N ARG A 91 22.58 -12.19 -2.99
CA ARG A 91 23.37 -13.04 -3.91
C ARG A 91 23.37 -14.46 -3.37
N GLY A 92 22.94 -15.42 -4.20
CA GLY A 92 22.77 -16.82 -3.78
C GLY A 92 21.57 -17.05 -2.86
N GLY A 93 20.67 -16.07 -2.72
CA GLY A 93 19.40 -16.25 -2.00
C GLY A 93 18.47 -17.23 -2.73
N ASP A 94 17.62 -17.93 -1.97
CA ASP A 94 16.65 -18.89 -2.49
C ASP A 94 15.46 -18.14 -3.17
N PRO A 95 15.31 -18.21 -4.50
CA PRO A 95 14.25 -17.49 -5.22
C PRO A 95 12.85 -17.91 -4.77
N GLN A 96 12.67 -19.16 -4.33
CA GLN A 96 11.37 -19.65 -3.85
C GLN A 96 10.99 -18.99 -2.52
N ARG A 97 11.96 -18.79 -1.61
CA ARG A 97 11.73 -18.06 -0.35
C ARG A 97 11.39 -16.60 -0.61
N THR A 98 12.09 -15.95 -1.55
CA THR A 98 11.81 -14.56 -1.94
C THR A 98 10.43 -14.44 -2.58
N ALA A 99 10.08 -15.33 -3.50
CA ALA A 99 8.75 -15.38 -4.12
C ALA A 99 7.64 -15.56 -3.07
N ALA A 100 7.80 -16.49 -2.12
CA ALA A 100 6.83 -16.71 -1.06
C ALA A 100 6.68 -15.48 -0.15
N ARG A 101 7.77 -14.76 0.14
CA ARG A 101 7.73 -13.51 0.89
C ARG A 101 6.97 -12.42 0.13
N LEU A 102 7.24 -12.24 -1.16
CA LEU A 102 6.57 -11.24 -2.00
C LEU A 102 5.08 -11.54 -2.19
N GLN A 103 4.72 -12.82 -2.31
CA GLN A 103 3.32 -13.24 -2.37
C GLN A 103 2.58 -12.87 -1.07
N ARG A 104 3.19 -13.10 0.10
CA ARG A 104 2.64 -12.64 1.39
C ARG A 104 2.56 -11.12 1.51
N ARG A 105 3.33 -10.39 0.70
CA ARG A 105 3.26 -8.92 0.58
C ARG A 105 2.23 -8.44 -0.44
N GLY A 106 1.52 -9.36 -1.12
CA GLY A 106 0.41 -9.04 -2.00
C GLY A 106 0.80 -8.70 -3.43
N PHE A 107 2.03 -9.01 -3.84
CA PHE A 107 2.45 -8.89 -5.24
C PHE A 107 1.91 -10.06 -6.06
N SER A 108 1.53 -9.80 -7.31
CA SER A 108 1.06 -10.84 -8.22
C SER A 108 2.21 -11.70 -8.72
N ARG A 109 1.92 -12.94 -9.15
CA ARG A 109 2.94 -13.92 -9.61
C ARG A 109 3.79 -13.39 -10.77
N GLU A 110 3.16 -12.64 -11.67
CA GLU A 110 3.77 -11.95 -12.81
C GLU A 110 4.79 -10.90 -12.35
N VAL A 111 4.43 -9.99 -11.43
CA VAL A 111 5.36 -8.99 -10.86
C VAL A 111 6.51 -9.67 -10.11
N ILE A 112 6.21 -10.75 -9.39
CA ILE A 112 7.22 -11.51 -8.65
C ILE A 112 8.23 -12.12 -9.61
N ARG A 113 7.77 -12.76 -10.70
CA ARG A 113 8.66 -13.35 -11.70
C ARG A 113 9.56 -12.29 -12.32
N GLU A 114 8.97 -11.20 -12.78
CA GLU A 114 9.69 -10.09 -13.42
C GLU A 114 10.72 -9.45 -12.48
N ALA A 115 10.37 -9.28 -11.20
CA ALA A 115 11.30 -8.77 -10.19
C ALA A 115 12.47 -9.72 -9.91
N LEU A 116 12.25 -11.04 -9.95
CA LEU A 116 13.31 -12.04 -9.76
C LEU A 116 14.20 -12.17 -11.00
N ASP A 117 13.62 -12.15 -12.20
CA ASP A 117 14.37 -12.23 -13.46
C ASP A 117 15.33 -11.02 -13.58
N GLY A 118 14.85 -9.80 -13.29
CA GLY A 118 15.68 -8.60 -13.30
C GLY A 118 16.80 -8.56 -12.24
N GLN A 119 16.76 -9.44 -11.23
CA GLN A 119 17.84 -9.62 -10.26
C GLN A 119 18.95 -10.55 -10.79
N LEU A 120 18.61 -11.50 -11.66
CA LEU A 120 19.55 -12.44 -12.27
C LEU A 120 20.37 -11.77 -13.39
N ASP A 121 19.77 -10.84 -14.14
CA ASP A 121 20.44 -10.11 -15.24
C ASP A 121 21.47 -9.08 -14.76
N GLN A 122 21.46 -8.69 -13.47
CA GLN A 122 22.43 -7.76 -12.88
C GLN A 122 23.53 -8.47 -12.05
N GLY A 123 23.64 -9.80 -12.21
CA GLY A 123 24.60 -10.68 -11.51
C GLY A 123 25.95 -10.81 -12.21
#